data_AF-A0A9E5SA96-F1
#
_entry.id   AF-A0A9E5SA96-F1
#
_cell.length_a   1.000
_cell.length_b   1.000
_cell.length_c   1.000
_cell.angle_alpha   90.00
_cell.angle_beta   90.00
_cell.angle_gamma   90.00
#
_symmetry.space_group_name_H-M   'P 1'
#
loop_
_entity.id
_entity.type
_entity.pdbx_description
1 polymer ?
#
loop_
_entity_poly.entity_id
_entity_poly.type
_entity_poly.pdbx_seq_one_letter_code
_entity_poly.pdbx_strand_id
1 'polypeptide(L)'
;MPKVISFRGIRFNPEKINDMAAVVTPPYDVIDSAAQKKYYEKSPYNIIRLELGYQFPEDSEKNNRYTRAARDYRGWLENEVLIRESKPAFYLYEQVFSLGAANYHRTGFFARVQLEEFSKGGILPHEETLVNPKADRFALMSACGANFSPIFAFYVDPELTLDQEFDKVKGSQQPEICLTDEDGEKHRIWVMDDPQLQQKVDSVLKQKELYIADGHHRYETALEFFRRNREKYKAAGYILMYLVNACDPGLVILPTHRIVHSLPSFELSDFLTELEKFFELEKISATAKPDTVLKEQQDAGKTAFVMGTRETAFYLLILKDPAKMCELSPGRSAAWCSLDAAVLQTLIFQQLLGLTQDSIAKQENITYTRDTEAAIDALSKNAQLVFLLNPTKISQIMAVAASGDKMPQKSTYFYPKLLTGLVINDLNS
;
A
#
# COMPACT_ATOMS: atom_id res chain seq x y z
N MET A 1 -21.63 5.29 -6.46
CA MET A 1 -20.33 5.95 -6.29
C MET A 1 -20.22 6.48 -4.87
N PRO A 2 -19.06 6.29 -4.24
CA PRO A 2 -18.87 6.61 -2.83
C PRO A 2 -18.86 8.11 -2.62
N LYS A 3 -19.49 8.56 -1.54
CA LYS A 3 -19.53 9.97 -1.18
C LYS A 3 -18.21 10.39 -0.54
N VAL A 4 -17.57 11.42 -1.08
CA VAL A 4 -16.32 12.00 -0.57
C VAL A 4 -16.63 13.33 0.12
N ILE A 5 -16.26 13.49 1.38
CA ILE A 5 -16.58 14.70 2.17
C ILE A 5 -15.36 15.24 2.91
N SER A 6 -15.33 16.56 3.04
CA SER A 6 -14.43 17.27 3.96
C SER A 6 -14.81 16.96 5.41
N PHE A 7 -13.87 17.12 6.34
CA PHE A 7 -14.10 16.83 7.74
C PHE A 7 -13.20 17.67 8.64
N ARG A 8 -13.53 17.72 9.93
CA ARG A 8 -12.68 18.34 10.96
C ARG A 8 -11.61 17.34 11.38
N GLY A 9 -10.56 17.25 10.60
CA GLY A 9 -9.40 16.42 10.89
C GLY A 9 -8.68 16.87 12.16
N ILE A 10 -7.97 15.91 12.75
CA ILE A 10 -7.10 16.14 13.89
C ILE A 10 -5.65 16.02 13.43
N ARG A 11 -4.81 16.98 13.80
CA ARG A 11 -3.39 17.04 13.41
C ARG A 11 -2.53 17.33 14.63
N PHE A 12 -1.24 17.03 14.53
CA PHE A 12 -0.27 17.53 15.51
C PHE A 12 -0.25 19.06 15.50
N ASN A 13 -0.21 19.65 16.69
CA ASN A 13 -0.17 21.09 16.87
C ASN A 13 1.25 21.62 16.57
N PRO A 14 1.44 22.44 15.53
CA PRO A 14 2.75 23.00 15.19
C PRO A 14 3.31 23.94 16.26
N GLU A 15 2.48 24.48 17.16
CA GLU A 15 2.95 25.29 18.29
C GLU A 15 3.55 24.44 19.43
N LYS A 16 3.22 23.14 19.51
CA LYS A 16 3.76 22.21 20.54
C LYS A 16 4.76 21.20 19.98
N ILE A 17 4.69 20.93 18.68
CA ILE A 17 5.57 19.97 17.99
C ILE A 17 6.53 20.74 17.08
N ASN A 18 7.76 20.91 17.56
CA ASN A 18 8.82 21.58 16.80
C ASN A 18 9.40 20.73 15.66
N ASP A 19 9.36 19.40 15.81
CA ASP A 19 9.82 18.45 14.80
C ASP A 19 8.69 17.49 14.42
N MET A 20 8.03 17.79 13.29
CA MET A 20 6.95 16.96 12.78
C MET A 20 7.43 15.57 12.32
N ALA A 21 8.67 15.45 11.86
CA ALA A 21 9.23 14.15 11.45
C ALA A 21 9.47 13.23 12.66
N ALA A 22 9.58 13.77 13.86
CA ALA A 22 9.73 12.99 15.09
C ALA A 22 8.41 12.35 15.58
N VAL A 23 7.26 12.83 15.14
CA VAL A 23 5.95 12.39 15.64
C VAL A 23 5.15 11.52 14.68
N VAL A 24 5.59 11.37 13.44
CA VAL A 24 4.98 10.52 12.41
C VAL A 24 5.73 9.20 12.26
N THR A 25 5.10 8.24 11.58
CA THR A 25 5.73 6.97 11.17
C THR A 25 5.25 6.55 9.78
N PRO A 26 5.93 5.62 9.11
CA PRO A 26 5.35 4.80 8.05
C PRO A 26 4.08 4.06 8.54
N PRO A 27 3.32 3.39 7.65
CA PRO A 27 2.18 2.59 8.07
C PRO A 27 2.63 1.37 8.89
N TYR A 28 1.77 0.92 9.81
CA TYR A 28 2.11 -0.12 10.79
C TYR A 28 2.57 -1.46 10.20
N ASP A 29 2.19 -1.76 8.96
CA ASP A 29 2.44 -3.02 8.28
C ASP A 29 3.84 -3.12 7.65
N VAL A 30 4.62 -2.03 7.70
CA VAL A 30 6.04 -2.02 7.32
C VAL A 30 6.98 -1.79 8.51
N ILE A 31 6.45 -1.67 9.72
CA ILE A 31 7.25 -1.40 10.93
C ILE A 31 7.57 -2.73 11.63
N ASP A 32 8.86 -3.06 11.71
CA ASP A 32 9.34 -4.16 12.53
C ASP A 32 9.57 -3.75 14.00
N SER A 33 9.92 -4.72 14.86
CA SER A 33 10.13 -4.47 16.29
C SER A 33 11.29 -3.50 16.58
N ALA A 34 12.32 -3.46 15.73
CA ALA A 34 13.46 -2.56 15.92
C ALA A 34 13.08 -1.12 15.54
N ALA A 35 12.36 -0.94 14.43
CA ALA A 35 11.79 0.32 14.00
C ALA A 35 10.74 0.83 15.00
N GLN A 36 9.86 -0.04 15.52
CA GLN A 36 8.90 0.31 16.57
C GLN A 36 9.63 0.92 17.77
N LYS A 37 10.73 0.29 18.22
CA LYS A 37 11.54 0.81 19.33
C LYS A 37 12.14 2.17 19.02
N LYS A 38 12.74 2.34 17.84
CA LYS A 38 13.29 3.61 17.38
C LYS A 38 12.25 4.73 17.41
N TYR A 39 11.02 4.49 16.93
CA TYR A 39 9.96 5.51 16.97
C TYR A 39 9.49 5.84 18.38
N TYR A 40 9.42 4.85 19.27
CA TYR A 40 9.10 5.06 20.68
C TYR A 40 10.13 5.97 21.38
N GLU A 41 11.41 5.83 21.03
CA GLU A 41 12.52 6.63 21.53
C GLU A 41 12.62 8.00 20.87
N LYS A 42 12.13 8.15 19.63
CA LYS A 42 12.19 9.40 18.84
C LYS A 42 11.39 10.55 19.47
N SER A 43 10.21 10.26 20.02
CA SER A 43 9.37 11.27 20.69
C SER A 43 8.36 10.65 21.66
N PRO A 44 8.05 11.32 22.80
CA PRO A 44 6.94 10.92 23.66
C PRO A 44 5.57 11.04 22.97
N TYR A 45 5.48 11.83 21.88
CA TYR A 45 4.27 12.05 21.10
C TYR A 45 4.30 11.34 19.74
N ASN A 46 5.21 10.38 19.54
CA ASN A 46 5.24 9.64 18.28
C ASN A 46 3.97 8.79 18.10
N ILE A 47 3.34 8.92 16.93
CA ILE A 47 2.07 8.27 16.57
C ILE A 47 2.12 6.75 16.67
N ILE A 48 3.31 6.13 16.70
CA ILE A 48 3.49 4.69 16.97
C ILE A 48 2.75 4.25 18.24
N ARG A 49 2.64 5.14 19.24
CA ARG A 49 1.94 4.88 20.51
C ARG A 49 0.43 4.70 20.32
N LEU A 50 -0.13 5.35 19.30
CA LEU A 50 -1.53 5.23 18.91
C LEU A 50 -1.75 4.13 17.88
N GLU A 51 -0.80 3.93 16.95
CA GLU A 51 -1.00 3.06 15.79
C GLU A 51 -0.53 1.61 16.03
N LEU A 52 0.65 1.42 16.64
CA LEU A 52 1.28 0.12 16.85
C LEU A 52 2.01 0.11 18.19
N GLY A 53 1.23 0.13 19.28
CA GLY A 53 1.79 0.17 20.62
C GLY A 53 2.44 -1.15 21.07
N TYR A 54 3.37 -1.07 22.02
CA TYR A 54 4.01 -2.24 22.62
C TYR A 54 3.01 -3.19 23.26
N GLN A 55 3.29 -4.48 23.13
CA GLN A 55 2.67 -5.57 23.89
C GLN A 55 3.63 -6.00 24.99
N PHE A 56 3.13 -6.12 26.20
CA PHE A 56 3.91 -6.58 27.36
C PHE A 56 3.35 -7.91 27.90
N PRO A 57 4.18 -8.76 28.52
CA PRO A 57 3.71 -10.01 29.14
C PRO A 57 2.61 -9.80 30.19
N GLU A 58 2.58 -8.64 30.84
CA GLU A 58 1.60 -8.27 31.87
C GLU A 58 0.33 -7.63 31.31
N ASP A 59 0.20 -7.53 29.97
CA ASP A 59 -1.00 -6.97 29.35
C ASP A 59 -2.25 -7.79 29.72
N SER A 60 -3.32 -7.08 30.03
CA SER A 60 -4.63 -7.63 30.39
C SER A 60 -5.74 -6.96 29.60
N GLU A 61 -6.97 -7.44 29.71
CA GLU A 61 -8.12 -6.80 29.07
C GLU A 61 -8.29 -5.32 29.48
N LYS A 62 -7.90 -4.96 30.70
CA LYS A 62 -8.03 -3.60 31.25
C LYS A 62 -6.81 -2.72 31.04
N ASN A 63 -5.64 -3.31 30.79
CA ASN A 63 -4.42 -2.59 30.52
C ASN A 63 -3.62 -3.33 29.45
N ASN A 64 -3.79 -2.90 28.20
CA ASN A 64 -3.07 -3.40 27.04
C ASN A 64 -2.74 -2.24 26.10
N ARG A 65 -2.14 -2.57 24.96
CA ARG A 65 -1.75 -1.55 23.97
C ARG A 65 -2.90 -0.66 23.51
N TYR A 66 -4.12 -1.19 23.39
CA TYR A 66 -5.28 -0.43 22.91
C TYR A 66 -5.79 0.53 23.98
N THR A 67 -5.85 0.10 25.25
CA THR A 67 -6.26 1.00 26.34
C THR A 67 -5.22 2.09 26.58
N ARG A 68 -3.92 1.79 26.39
CA ARG A 68 -2.84 2.79 26.40
C ARG A 68 -2.98 3.77 25.24
N ALA A 69 -3.20 3.30 24.02
CA ALA A 69 -3.47 4.16 22.86
C ALA A 69 -4.67 5.09 23.10
N ALA A 70 -5.78 4.57 23.64
CA ALA A 70 -6.96 5.38 23.94
C ALA A 70 -6.73 6.42 25.05
N ARG A 71 -5.91 6.10 26.05
CA ARG A 71 -5.49 7.06 27.08
C ARG A 71 -4.59 8.14 26.48
N ASP A 72 -3.58 7.74 25.72
CA ASP A 72 -2.60 8.64 25.13
C ASP A 72 -3.28 9.58 24.12
N TYR A 73 -4.16 9.05 23.25
CA TYR A 73 -4.94 9.85 22.29
C TYR A 73 -5.80 10.92 22.97
N ARG A 74 -6.54 10.56 24.03
CA ARG A 74 -7.32 11.53 24.81
C ARG A 74 -6.43 12.55 25.51
N GLY A 75 -5.36 12.10 26.13
CA GLY A 75 -4.40 12.99 26.77
C GLY A 75 -3.76 13.97 25.78
N TRP A 76 -3.46 13.53 24.54
CA TRP A 76 -2.88 14.41 23.52
C TRP A 76 -3.88 15.46 23.02
N LEU A 77 -5.17 15.14 22.97
CA LEU A 77 -6.22 16.12 22.68
C LEU A 77 -6.40 17.11 23.85
N GLU A 78 -6.48 16.62 25.08
CA GLU A 78 -6.65 17.45 26.30
C GLU A 78 -5.48 18.42 26.51
N ASN A 79 -4.26 17.97 26.20
CA ASN A 79 -3.06 18.79 26.28
C ASN A 79 -2.73 19.52 24.97
N GLU A 80 -3.64 19.51 23.98
CA GLU A 80 -3.52 20.17 22.66
C GLU A 80 -2.21 19.84 21.91
N VAL A 81 -1.63 18.66 22.17
CA VAL A 81 -0.59 18.07 21.32
C VAL A 81 -1.20 17.69 19.97
N LEU A 82 -2.45 17.22 20.01
CA LEU A 82 -3.31 17.08 18.86
C LEU A 82 -4.39 18.16 18.91
N ILE A 83 -4.63 18.82 17.78
CA ILE A 83 -5.66 19.85 17.62
C ILE A 83 -6.66 19.42 16.55
N ARG A 84 -7.93 19.76 16.77
CA ARG A 84 -9.02 19.52 15.80
C ARG A 84 -9.31 20.80 15.03
N GLU A 85 -9.43 20.70 13.71
CA GLU A 85 -9.81 21.85 12.89
C GLU A 85 -11.17 22.43 13.29
N SER A 86 -11.27 23.76 13.23
CA SER A 86 -12.51 24.49 13.53
C SER A 86 -13.60 24.29 12.47
N LYS A 87 -13.19 24.06 11.21
CA LYS A 87 -14.07 23.87 10.05
C LYS A 87 -13.76 22.56 9.33
N PRO A 88 -14.74 21.97 8.63
CA PRO A 88 -14.47 20.89 7.69
C PRO A 88 -13.53 21.34 6.56
N ALA A 89 -12.49 20.56 6.32
CA ALA A 89 -11.54 20.76 5.23
C ALA A 89 -11.20 19.45 4.53
N PHE A 90 -10.67 19.56 3.31
CA PHE A 90 -9.82 18.53 2.73
C PHE A 90 -8.36 18.85 3.08
N TYR A 91 -7.47 17.86 3.04
CA TYR A 91 -6.06 18.09 3.35
C TYR A 91 -5.22 17.68 2.16
N LEU A 92 -4.73 18.65 1.41
CA LEU A 92 -3.83 18.38 0.28
C LEU A 92 -2.54 17.81 0.83
N TYR A 93 -2.01 16.77 0.21
CA TYR A 93 -0.79 16.10 0.63
C TYR A 93 0.09 15.81 -0.59
N GLU A 94 1.27 16.42 -0.59
CA GLU A 94 2.33 16.23 -1.58
C GLU A 94 3.47 15.40 -0.96
N GLN A 95 3.93 14.40 -1.71
CA GLN A 95 5.16 13.67 -1.46
C GLN A 95 6.17 13.96 -2.57
N VAL A 96 7.39 14.35 -2.19
CA VAL A 96 8.51 14.58 -3.11
C VAL A 96 9.62 13.59 -2.79
N PHE A 97 9.96 12.76 -3.76
CA PHE A 97 10.89 11.65 -3.59
C PHE A 97 11.70 11.38 -4.87
N SER A 98 12.78 10.63 -4.73
CA SER A 98 13.66 10.28 -5.86
C SER A 98 13.72 8.77 -6.04
N LEU A 99 13.72 8.32 -7.30
CA LEU A 99 13.98 6.93 -7.66
C LEU A 99 15.01 6.90 -8.78
N GLY A 100 16.18 6.34 -8.49
CA GLY A 100 17.34 6.44 -9.38
C GLY A 100 17.68 7.91 -9.64
N ALA A 101 17.76 8.30 -10.92
CA ALA A 101 18.06 9.67 -11.32
C ALA A 101 16.82 10.58 -11.45
N ALA A 102 15.61 10.03 -11.30
CA ALA A 102 14.36 10.75 -11.50
C ALA A 102 13.78 11.27 -10.17
N ASN A 103 13.20 12.47 -10.21
CA ASN A 103 12.46 13.06 -9.09
C ASN A 103 10.96 13.04 -9.39
N TYR A 104 10.18 12.68 -8.40
CA TYR A 104 8.75 12.52 -8.49
C TYR A 104 8.05 13.40 -7.47
N HIS A 105 6.88 13.88 -7.86
CA HIS A 105 5.93 14.58 -7.01
C HIS A 105 4.62 13.82 -7.10
N ARG A 106 4.10 13.35 -5.96
CA ARG A 106 2.78 12.74 -5.88
C ARG A 106 1.85 13.65 -5.10
N THR A 107 0.79 14.14 -5.74
CA THR A 107 -0.18 15.04 -5.12
C THR A 107 -1.55 14.37 -5.02
N GLY A 108 -2.06 14.27 -3.80
CA GLY A 108 -3.41 13.79 -3.52
C GLY A 108 -3.95 14.48 -2.29
N PHE A 109 -5.07 14.01 -1.74
CA PHE A 109 -5.65 14.68 -0.57
C PHE A 109 -6.36 13.71 0.36
N PHE A 110 -6.37 14.04 1.66
CA PHE A 110 -7.13 13.30 2.65
C PHE A 110 -8.58 13.76 2.72
N ALA A 111 -9.49 12.79 2.77
CA ALA A 111 -10.92 12.98 2.87
C ALA A 111 -11.57 11.88 3.73
N ARG A 112 -12.81 12.11 4.14
CA ARG A 112 -13.71 11.06 4.59
C ARG A 112 -14.46 10.49 3.39
N VAL A 113 -14.38 9.18 3.20
CA VAL A 113 -15.09 8.48 2.12
C VAL A 113 -16.11 7.55 2.73
N GLN A 114 -17.35 7.60 2.22
CA GLN A 114 -18.43 6.76 2.71
C GLN A 114 -18.13 5.29 2.46
N LEU A 115 -18.22 4.49 3.51
CA LEU A 115 -18.05 3.05 3.44
C LEU A 115 -19.22 2.39 2.72
N GLU A 116 -18.89 1.39 1.90
CA GLU A 116 -19.86 0.53 1.25
C GLU A 116 -19.35 -0.89 0.99
N GLU A 117 -20.29 -1.84 0.94
CA GLU A 117 -20.38 -2.85 -0.12
C GLU A 117 -19.39 -2.76 -1.26
N PHE A 118 -18.32 -3.56 -1.29
CA PHE A 118 -17.60 -3.82 -2.55
C PHE A 118 -18.55 -4.28 -3.67
N SER A 119 -19.61 -5.02 -3.33
CA SER A 119 -20.65 -5.43 -4.29
C SER A 119 -21.47 -4.27 -4.88
N LYS A 120 -21.38 -3.05 -4.34
CA LYS A 120 -22.00 -1.85 -4.91
C LYS A 120 -21.14 -1.20 -6.00
N GLY A 121 -19.88 -1.61 -6.15
CA GLY A 121 -19.01 -1.28 -7.28
C GLY A 121 -18.40 0.12 -7.27
N GLY A 122 -18.69 1.00 -6.30
CA GLY A 122 -18.08 2.34 -6.26
C GLY A 122 -16.69 2.37 -5.61
N ILE A 123 -16.38 1.39 -4.76
CA ILE A 123 -15.06 1.16 -4.17
C ILE A 123 -14.58 -0.22 -4.57
N LEU A 124 -13.46 -0.29 -5.29
CA LEU A 124 -12.94 -1.52 -5.86
C LEU A 124 -11.67 -1.98 -5.14
N PRO A 125 -11.68 -3.19 -4.56
CA PRO A 125 -10.48 -3.83 -4.03
C PRO A 125 -9.74 -4.59 -5.14
N HIS A 126 -8.44 -4.82 -4.95
CA HIS A 126 -7.66 -5.70 -5.83
C HIS A 126 -6.81 -6.72 -5.07
N GLU A 127 -6.84 -6.77 -3.74
CA GLU A 127 -6.05 -7.73 -2.93
C GLU A 127 -6.95 -8.47 -1.90
N GLU A 128 -6.53 -9.67 -1.52
CA GLU A 128 -7.14 -10.43 -0.43
C GLU A 128 -6.73 -9.92 0.96
N THR A 129 -7.61 -10.16 1.94
CA THR A 129 -7.43 -9.64 3.29
C THR A 129 -7.17 -10.75 4.31
N LEU A 130 -6.27 -10.49 5.26
CA LEU A 130 -5.91 -11.46 6.31
C LEU A 130 -6.72 -11.24 7.59
N VAL A 131 -6.99 -12.32 8.34
CA VAL A 131 -7.82 -12.27 9.56
C VAL A 131 -7.12 -11.52 10.71
N ASN A 132 -5.84 -11.79 10.96
CA ASN A 132 -5.13 -11.24 12.12
C ASN A 132 -5.04 -9.70 12.12
N PRO A 133 -4.65 -9.04 11.00
CA PRO A 133 -4.64 -7.57 10.94
C PRO A 133 -6.03 -6.96 11.17
N LYS A 134 -7.10 -7.63 10.72
CA LYS A 134 -8.47 -7.12 10.88
C LYS A 134 -8.91 -7.03 12.35
N ALA A 135 -8.61 -8.07 13.14
CA ALA A 135 -8.96 -8.11 14.56
C ALA A 135 -8.22 -7.04 15.38
N ASP A 136 -6.93 -6.86 15.11
CA ASP A 136 -6.11 -5.81 15.71
C ASP A 136 -6.68 -4.40 15.44
N ARG A 137 -6.88 -4.05 14.16
CA ARG A 137 -7.42 -2.73 13.78
C ARG A 137 -8.81 -2.49 14.39
N PHE A 138 -9.65 -3.53 14.48
CA PHE A 138 -10.98 -3.43 15.09
C PHE A 138 -10.87 -3.08 16.59
N ALA A 139 -9.97 -3.75 17.32
CA ALA A 139 -9.74 -3.47 18.74
C ALA A 139 -9.22 -2.04 18.97
N LEU A 140 -8.29 -1.58 18.13
CA LEU A 140 -7.76 -0.22 18.21
C LEU A 140 -8.84 0.84 17.95
N MET A 141 -9.62 0.67 16.87
CA MET A 141 -10.76 1.56 16.55
C MET A 141 -11.80 1.56 17.67
N SER A 142 -12.07 0.40 18.27
CA SER A 142 -13.03 0.27 19.38
C SER A 142 -12.57 1.01 20.63
N ALA A 143 -11.28 0.94 20.95
CA ALA A 143 -10.71 1.60 22.12
C ALA A 143 -10.58 3.11 21.94
N CYS A 144 -10.14 3.57 20.76
CA CYS A 144 -9.81 4.98 20.53
C CYS A 144 -10.97 5.80 19.95
N GLY A 145 -11.92 5.15 19.26
CA GLY A 145 -12.95 5.85 18.50
C GLY A 145 -12.37 6.72 17.38
N ALA A 146 -11.28 6.29 16.75
CA ALA A 146 -10.58 7.03 15.71
C ALA A 146 -9.93 6.09 14.67
N ASN A 147 -9.66 6.62 13.47
CA ASN A 147 -8.75 6.02 12.50
C ASN A 147 -7.49 6.91 12.38
N PHE A 148 -6.33 6.34 12.68
CA PHE A 148 -5.07 7.09 12.67
C PHE A 148 -4.32 7.00 11.34
N SER A 149 -4.48 5.89 10.61
CA SER A 149 -3.85 5.67 9.31
C SER A 149 -4.86 5.72 8.16
N PRO A 150 -4.51 6.40 7.04
CA PRO A 150 -5.37 6.55 5.87
C PRO A 150 -5.33 5.30 4.99
N ILE A 151 -6.44 4.96 4.35
CA ILE A 151 -6.45 4.04 3.21
C ILE A 151 -5.92 4.80 1.99
N PHE A 152 -5.03 4.18 1.22
CA PHE A 152 -4.57 4.74 -0.04
C PHE A 152 -5.52 4.29 -1.16
N ALA A 153 -6.15 5.23 -1.86
CA ALA A 153 -6.89 4.94 -3.08
C ALA A 153 -6.57 5.93 -4.20
N PHE A 154 -6.90 5.53 -5.42
CA PHE A 154 -6.82 6.38 -6.60
C PHE A 154 -8.15 6.44 -7.35
N TYR A 155 -8.32 7.52 -8.10
CA TYR A 155 -9.41 7.75 -9.05
C TYR A 155 -8.81 8.13 -10.41
N VAL A 156 -9.60 8.10 -11.47
CA VAL A 156 -9.12 8.44 -12.82
C VAL A 156 -9.66 9.81 -13.23
N ASP A 157 -8.77 10.74 -13.56
CA ASP A 157 -9.11 12.06 -14.10
C ASP A 157 -8.10 12.47 -15.18
N PRO A 158 -8.28 12.01 -16.43
CA PRO A 158 -7.34 12.30 -17.52
C PRO A 158 -7.20 13.80 -17.81
N GLU A 159 -8.24 14.58 -17.51
CA GLU A 159 -8.26 16.04 -17.68
C GLU A 159 -7.48 16.79 -16.58
N LEU A 160 -6.99 16.09 -15.55
CA LEU A 160 -6.23 16.66 -14.43
C LEU A 160 -7.00 17.82 -13.75
N THR A 161 -8.32 17.67 -13.62
CA THR A 161 -9.23 18.75 -13.21
C THR A 161 -8.95 19.19 -11.78
N LEU A 162 -8.76 18.23 -10.86
CA LEU A 162 -8.45 18.54 -9.46
C LEU A 162 -6.98 18.92 -9.28
N ASP A 163 -6.08 18.29 -10.01
CA ASP A 163 -4.64 18.57 -9.99
C ASP A 163 -4.35 20.05 -10.31
N GLN A 164 -5.04 20.62 -11.31
CA GLN A 164 -4.95 22.05 -11.65
C GLN A 164 -5.38 22.97 -10.49
N GLU A 165 -6.39 22.60 -9.70
CA GLU A 165 -6.79 23.36 -8.52
C GLU A 165 -5.77 23.20 -7.38
N PHE A 166 -5.20 22.00 -7.22
CA PHE A 166 -4.15 21.75 -6.24
C PHE A 166 -2.88 22.55 -6.54
N ASP A 167 -2.52 22.73 -7.81
CA ASP A 167 -1.41 23.59 -8.21
C ASP A 167 -1.65 25.07 -7.83
N LYS A 168 -2.89 25.56 -7.96
CA LYS A 168 -3.25 26.92 -7.48
C LYS A 168 -3.13 27.04 -5.96
N VAL A 169 -3.55 26.03 -5.20
CA VAL A 169 -3.37 25.99 -3.73
C VAL A 169 -1.88 26.05 -3.38
N LYS A 170 -1.06 25.17 -3.96
CA LYS A 170 0.40 25.14 -3.74
C LYS A 170 1.09 26.45 -4.13
N GLY A 171 0.61 27.15 -5.16
CA GLY A 171 1.18 28.42 -5.62
C GLY A 171 0.74 29.65 -4.81
N SER A 172 -0.38 29.57 -4.09
CA SER A 172 -0.95 30.70 -3.35
C SER A 172 -0.78 30.61 -1.83
N GLN A 173 -0.50 29.42 -1.30
CA GLN A 173 -0.45 29.14 0.14
C GLN A 173 0.82 28.39 0.51
N GLN A 174 1.37 28.68 1.69
CA GLN A 174 2.43 27.86 2.28
C GLN A 174 1.82 26.62 2.93
N PRO A 175 2.52 25.46 2.92
CA PRO A 175 2.03 24.28 3.60
C PRO A 175 2.02 24.46 5.12
N GLU A 176 0.93 24.06 5.77
CA GLU A 176 0.79 24.01 7.23
C GLU A 176 1.74 23.01 7.89
N ILE A 177 2.10 21.93 7.18
CA ILE A 177 3.11 20.97 7.63
C ILE A 177 4.11 20.77 6.50
N CYS A 178 5.39 20.88 6.80
CA CYS A 178 6.47 20.51 5.90
C CYS A 178 7.51 19.73 6.70
N LEU A 179 7.78 18.48 6.32
CA LEU A 179 8.76 17.62 6.98
C LEU A 179 9.52 16.78 5.95
N THR A 180 10.69 16.28 6.35
CA THR A 180 11.44 15.25 5.63
C THR A 180 11.48 14.01 6.52
N ASP A 181 11.12 12.85 6.00
CA ASP A 181 11.17 11.61 6.76
C ASP A 181 12.59 11.03 6.82
N GLU A 182 12.72 9.82 7.36
CA GLU A 182 14.02 9.17 7.52
C GLU A 182 14.59 8.57 6.23
N ASP A 183 13.76 8.40 5.20
CA ASP A 183 14.15 7.95 3.87
C ASP A 183 14.51 9.13 2.95
N GLY A 184 14.43 10.37 3.48
CA GLY A 184 14.76 11.60 2.75
C GLY A 184 13.60 12.13 1.90
N GLU A 185 12.41 11.55 2.03
CA GLU A 185 11.21 11.96 1.32
C GLU A 185 10.63 13.20 1.97
N LYS A 186 10.20 14.17 1.15
CA LYS A 186 9.58 15.40 1.66
C LYS A 186 8.07 15.28 1.62
N HIS A 187 7.44 15.69 2.70
CA HIS A 187 6.00 15.61 2.91
C HIS A 187 5.48 17.00 3.20
N ARG A 188 4.46 17.42 2.46
CA ARG A 188 3.82 18.73 2.62
C ARG A 188 2.32 18.62 2.69
N ILE A 189 1.70 19.33 3.62
CA ILE A 189 0.25 19.35 3.78
C ILE A 189 -0.28 20.77 3.75
N TRP A 190 -1.37 20.95 3.01
CA TRP A 190 -2.18 22.16 3.03
C TRP A 190 -3.58 21.88 3.54
N VAL A 191 -4.18 22.83 4.27
CA VAL A 191 -5.58 22.76 4.70
C VAL A 191 -6.48 23.45 3.67
N MET A 192 -7.37 22.70 3.04
CA MET A 192 -8.27 23.19 1.99
C MET A 192 -9.70 23.35 2.54
N ASP A 193 -10.02 24.55 3.05
CA ASP A 193 -11.33 24.89 3.61
C ASP A 193 -12.20 25.79 2.69
N ASP A 194 -11.72 26.11 1.47
CA ASP A 194 -12.47 26.87 0.47
C ASP A 194 -13.73 26.11 -0.02
N PRO A 195 -14.95 26.65 0.21
CA PRO A 195 -16.19 26.03 -0.25
C PRO A 195 -16.25 25.78 -1.76
N GLN A 196 -15.63 26.62 -2.60
CA GLN A 196 -15.64 26.44 -4.05
C GLN A 196 -14.82 25.21 -4.46
N LEU A 197 -13.64 25.06 -3.87
CA LEU A 197 -12.81 23.87 -4.08
C LEU A 197 -13.49 22.61 -3.55
N GLN A 198 -14.16 22.69 -2.40
CA GLN A 198 -14.91 21.55 -1.85
C GLN A 198 -16.04 21.10 -2.78
N GLN A 199 -16.79 22.04 -3.35
CA GLN A 199 -17.81 21.74 -4.37
C GLN A 199 -17.20 21.14 -5.64
N LYS A 200 -16.02 21.63 -6.06
CA LYS A 200 -15.30 21.08 -7.21
C LYS A 200 -14.91 19.62 -6.97
N VAL A 201 -14.34 19.30 -5.81
CA VAL A 201 -14.01 17.91 -5.40
C VAL A 201 -15.24 17.01 -5.44
N ASP A 202 -16.36 17.44 -4.84
CA ASP A 202 -17.61 16.67 -4.89
C ASP A 202 -18.07 16.44 -6.34
N SER A 203 -18.07 17.48 -7.17
CA SER A 203 -18.51 17.39 -8.57
C SER A 203 -17.69 16.42 -9.41
N VAL A 204 -16.37 16.40 -9.22
CA VAL A 204 -15.45 15.53 -9.98
C VAL A 204 -15.58 14.08 -9.51
N LEU A 205 -15.69 13.82 -8.21
CA LEU A 205 -15.63 12.47 -7.66
C LEU A 205 -17.00 11.77 -7.58
N LYS A 206 -18.11 12.51 -7.61
CA LYS A 206 -19.47 11.93 -7.50
C LYS A 206 -19.79 10.86 -8.54
N GLN A 207 -19.10 10.86 -9.68
CA GLN A 207 -19.30 9.89 -10.76
C GLN A 207 -18.11 8.93 -10.94
N LYS A 208 -17.13 8.96 -10.05
CA LYS A 208 -15.90 8.19 -10.18
C LYS A 208 -15.88 7.01 -9.22
N GLU A 209 -15.31 5.93 -9.72
CA GLU A 209 -14.91 4.78 -8.94
C GLU A 209 -13.62 5.08 -8.18
N LEU A 210 -13.47 4.49 -7.00
CA LEU A 210 -12.24 4.55 -6.22
C LEU A 210 -11.61 3.18 -6.15
N TYR A 211 -10.33 3.08 -6.51
CA TYR A 211 -9.56 1.85 -6.48
C TYR A 211 -8.66 1.88 -5.25
N ILE A 212 -8.80 0.92 -4.34
CA ILE A 212 -7.97 0.85 -3.13
C ILE A 212 -6.57 0.41 -3.53
N ALA A 213 -5.58 1.30 -3.50
CA ALA A 213 -4.17 0.98 -3.71
C ALA A 213 -3.56 0.21 -2.53
N ASP A 214 -3.91 0.59 -1.30
CA ASP A 214 -3.36 0.01 -0.08
C ASP A 214 -4.32 0.23 1.09
N GLY A 215 -4.47 -0.79 1.95
CA GLY A 215 -5.34 -0.70 3.13
C GLY A 215 -6.67 -1.46 3.02
N HIS A 216 -6.76 -2.51 2.20
CA HIS A 216 -7.96 -3.36 2.07
C HIS A 216 -8.41 -3.94 3.42
N HIS A 217 -7.47 -4.33 4.30
CA HIS A 217 -7.80 -4.86 5.64
C HIS A 217 -8.41 -3.76 6.53
N ARG A 218 -7.89 -2.53 6.43
CA ARG A 218 -8.42 -1.35 7.13
C ARG A 218 -9.82 -1.01 6.65
N TYR A 219 -10.08 -1.09 5.35
CA TYR A 219 -11.40 -0.85 4.77
C TYR A 219 -12.44 -1.85 5.31
N GLU A 220 -12.15 -3.16 5.20
CA GLU A 220 -13.06 -4.19 5.67
C GLU A 220 -13.30 -4.11 7.18
N THR A 221 -12.26 -3.84 7.97
CA THR A 221 -12.40 -3.60 9.41
C THR A 221 -13.28 -2.39 9.70
N ALA A 222 -13.11 -1.28 8.98
CA ALA A 222 -13.94 -0.09 9.17
C ALA A 222 -15.41 -0.35 8.82
N LEU A 223 -15.67 -1.10 7.75
CA LEU A 223 -17.02 -1.51 7.35
C LEU A 223 -17.67 -2.39 8.42
N GLU A 224 -16.94 -3.37 8.95
CA GLU A 224 -17.44 -4.23 10.03
C GLU A 224 -17.66 -3.45 11.34
N PHE A 225 -16.75 -2.54 11.67
CA PHE A 225 -16.89 -1.66 12.81
C PHE A 225 -18.13 -0.77 12.70
N PHE A 226 -18.37 -0.18 11.54
CA PHE A 226 -19.56 0.62 11.27
C PHE A 226 -20.83 -0.21 11.46
N ARG A 227 -20.91 -1.40 10.88
CA ARG A 227 -22.09 -2.28 11.02
C ARG A 227 -22.45 -2.56 12.47
N ARG A 228 -21.45 -2.85 13.30
CA ARG A 228 -21.63 -3.19 14.72
C ARG A 228 -21.91 -1.97 15.60
N ASN A 229 -21.46 -0.79 15.22
CA ASN A 229 -21.44 0.38 16.09
C ASN A 229 -22.12 1.64 15.53
N ARG A 230 -22.85 1.55 14.41
CA ARG A 230 -23.47 2.71 13.72
C ARG A 230 -24.38 3.58 14.59
N GLU A 231 -24.97 3.00 15.63
CA GLU A 231 -25.81 3.73 16.58
C GLU A 231 -24.99 4.63 17.52
N LYS A 232 -23.79 4.17 17.88
CA LYS A 232 -22.86 4.89 18.76
C LYS A 232 -21.97 5.86 17.99
N TYR A 233 -21.45 5.46 16.83
CA TYR A 233 -20.51 6.23 16.02
C TYR A 233 -21.11 6.52 14.64
N LYS A 234 -21.87 7.62 14.50
CA LYS A 234 -22.46 8.01 13.20
C LYS A 234 -21.39 8.28 12.15
N ALA A 235 -20.27 8.91 12.54
CA ALA A 235 -19.14 9.17 11.65
C ALA A 235 -18.40 7.90 11.20
N ALA A 236 -18.60 6.76 11.87
CA ALA A 236 -17.99 5.48 11.46
C ALA A 236 -18.49 4.99 10.09
N GLY A 237 -19.56 5.56 9.54
CA GLY A 237 -19.97 5.30 8.14
C GLY A 237 -19.01 5.88 7.10
N TYR A 238 -17.96 6.59 7.53
CA TYR A 238 -16.91 7.14 6.68
C TYR A 238 -15.53 6.75 7.21
N ILE A 239 -14.60 6.51 6.30
CA ILE A 239 -13.20 6.16 6.61
C ILE A 239 -12.25 7.21 6.05
N LEU A 240 -11.11 7.40 6.72
CA LEU A 240 -10.03 8.25 6.24
C LEU A 240 -9.39 7.62 5.00
N MET A 241 -9.42 8.34 3.89
CA MET A 241 -8.71 7.94 2.68
C MET A 241 -7.83 9.07 2.17
N TYR A 242 -6.67 8.72 1.65
CA TYR A 242 -5.89 9.55 0.73
C TYR A 242 -6.27 9.19 -0.69
N LEU A 243 -6.69 10.19 -1.46
CA LEU A 243 -7.13 10.06 -2.84
C LEU A 243 -6.12 10.75 -3.78
N VAL A 244 -5.58 10.00 -4.73
CA VAL A 244 -4.66 10.48 -5.77
C VAL A 244 -5.25 10.24 -7.15
N ASN A 245 -4.89 11.06 -8.13
CA ASN A 245 -5.23 10.79 -9.52
C ASN A 245 -4.34 9.65 -10.07
N ALA A 246 -4.93 8.70 -10.80
CA ALA A 246 -4.22 7.62 -11.49
C ALA A 246 -3.27 8.14 -12.59
N CYS A 247 -3.53 9.36 -13.07
CA CYS A 247 -2.71 10.05 -14.07
C CYS A 247 -1.55 10.86 -13.45
N ASP A 248 -1.42 10.91 -12.12
CA ASP A 248 -0.31 11.55 -11.44
C ASP A 248 0.99 10.74 -11.68
N PRO A 249 2.06 11.32 -12.26
CA PRO A 249 3.28 10.60 -12.58
C PRO A 249 4.07 10.15 -11.32
N GLY A 250 3.81 10.74 -10.16
CA GLY A 250 4.31 10.32 -8.87
C GLY A 250 3.56 9.13 -8.28
N LEU A 251 2.48 8.63 -8.90
CA LEU A 251 1.87 7.35 -8.54
C LEU A 251 2.72 6.18 -9.04
N VAL A 252 3.85 5.95 -8.36
CA VAL A 252 4.80 4.91 -8.73
C VAL A 252 4.46 3.59 -8.03
N ILE A 253 4.55 2.50 -8.79
CA ILE A 253 4.49 1.13 -8.29
C ILE A 253 5.88 0.52 -8.47
N LEU A 254 6.47 0.00 -7.41
CA LEU A 254 7.74 -0.73 -7.47
C LEU A 254 7.52 -2.22 -7.71
N PRO A 255 8.46 -2.90 -8.39
CA PRO A 255 8.38 -4.33 -8.56
C PRO A 255 8.56 -5.01 -7.20
N THR A 256 7.89 -6.14 -7.02
CA THR A 256 8.10 -6.99 -5.86
C THR A 256 8.81 -8.23 -6.35
N HIS A 257 10.10 -8.38 -6.06
CA HIS A 257 10.90 -9.54 -6.44
C HIS A 257 10.67 -10.69 -5.46
N ARG A 258 10.93 -11.93 -5.91
CA ARG A 258 10.78 -13.14 -5.09
C ARG A 258 12.15 -13.76 -4.89
N ILE A 259 12.47 -14.04 -3.63
CA ILE A 259 13.67 -14.77 -3.23
C ILE A 259 13.20 -16.13 -2.73
N VAL A 260 13.57 -17.18 -3.45
CA VAL A 260 13.16 -18.56 -3.14
C VAL A 260 14.28 -19.27 -2.39
N HIS A 261 13.95 -19.88 -1.27
CA HIS A 261 14.90 -20.56 -0.40
C HIS A 261 14.27 -21.76 0.31
N SER A 262 15.10 -22.56 0.98
CA SER A 262 14.68 -23.71 1.77
C SER A 262 13.84 -24.74 1.01
N LEU A 263 14.01 -24.86 -0.31
CA LEU A 263 13.36 -25.90 -1.11
C LEU A 263 14.07 -27.25 -0.88
N PRO A 264 13.35 -28.28 -0.42
CA PRO A 264 13.94 -29.61 -0.23
C PRO A 264 14.23 -30.24 -1.60
N SER A 265 15.41 -30.85 -1.75
CA SER A 265 15.78 -31.65 -2.92
C SER A 265 15.62 -30.92 -4.27
N PHE A 266 15.91 -29.62 -4.32
CA PHE A 266 15.81 -28.82 -5.54
C PHE A 266 17.03 -29.03 -6.45
N GLU A 267 16.76 -29.51 -7.68
CA GLU A 267 17.76 -29.67 -8.73
C GLU A 267 17.49 -28.70 -9.89
N LEU A 268 18.49 -27.87 -10.23
CA LEU A 268 18.34 -26.80 -11.21
C LEU A 268 18.10 -27.34 -12.63
N SER A 269 18.76 -28.43 -13.03
CA SER A 269 18.62 -29.01 -14.37
C SER A 269 17.19 -29.49 -14.65
N ASP A 270 16.59 -30.15 -13.68
CA ASP A 270 15.23 -30.68 -13.78
C ASP A 270 14.24 -29.54 -13.82
N PHE A 271 14.45 -28.51 -12.99
CA PHE A 271 13.62 -27.32 -12.98
C PHE A 271 13.69 -26.53 -14.29
N LEU A 272 14.87 -26.37 -14.89
CA LEU A 272 15.01 -25.74 -16.22
C LEU A 272 14.28 -26.54 -17.30
N THR A 273 14.37 -27.87 -17.27
CA THR A 273 13.66 -28.75 -18.22
C THR A 273 12.14 -28.60 -18.11
N GLU A 274 11.61 -28.49 -16.90
CA GLU A 274 10.19 -28.26 -16.68
C GLU A 274 9.77 -26.83 -17.10
N LEU A 275 10.60 -25.82 -16.85
CA LEU A 275 10.35 -24.45 -17.29
C LEU A 275 10.26 -24.32 -18.81
N GLU A 276 11.11 -25.01 -19.57
CA GLU A 276 11.11 -24.98 -21.05
C GLU A 276 9.76 -25.42 -21.66
N LYS A 277 8.96 -26.20 -20.93
CA LYS A 277 7.61 -26.59 -21.41
C LYS A 277 6.65 -25.41 -21.51
N PHE A 278 6.86 -24.38 -20.70
CA PHE A 278 5.95 -23.23 -20.60
C PHE A 278 6.59 -21.89 -21.00
N PHE A 279 7.90 -21.79 -20.92
CA PHE A 279 8.65 -20.56 -21.18
C PHE A 279 9.64 -20.73 -22.33
N GLU A 280 9.83 -19.67 -23.11
CA GLU A 280 11.04 -19.47 -23.89
C GLU A 280 12.14 -19.07 -22.91
N LEU A 281 13.19 -19.89 -22.82
CA LEU A 281 14.33 -19.64 -21.93
C LEU A 281 15.50 -19.12 -22.74
N GLU A 282 16.00 -17.95 -22.35
CA GLU A 282 17.23 -17.38 -22.89
C GLU A 282 18.22 -17.15 -21.74
N LYS A 283 19.41 -17.72 -21.84
CA LYS A 283 20.49 -17.41 -20.89
C LYS A 283 21.05 -16.03 -21.21
N ILE A 284 20.89 -15.09 -20.29
CA ILE A 284 21.37 -13.71 -20.47
C ILE A 284 22.70 -13.50 -19.73
N SER A 285 23.51 -12.56 -20.22
CA SER A 285 24.82 -12.24 -19.63
C SER A 285 24.69 -11.82 -18.17
N ALA A 286 25.64 -12.22 -17.32
CA ALA A 286 25.78 -11.71 -15.95
C ALA A 286 25.97 -10.18 -15.89
N THR A 287 26.42 -9.57 -16.98
CA THR A 287 26.57 -8.10 -17.12
C THR A 287 25.33 -7.40 -17.66
N ALA A 288 24.30 -8.14 -18.07
CA ALA A 288 23.05 -7.54 -18.50
C ALA A 288 22.39 -6.82 -17.31
N LYS A 289 21.61 -5.77 -17.59
CA LYS A 289 20.80 -5.09 -16.59
C LYS A 289 19.41 -5.73 -16.58
N PRO A 290 19.05 -6.55 -15.58
CA PRO A 290 17.79 -7.30 -15.60
C PRO A 290 16.56 -6.41 -15.78
N ASP A 291 16.55 -5.24 -15.13
CA ASP A 291 15.44 -4.29 -15.22
C ASP A 291 15.23 -3.76 -16.65
N THR A 292 16.31 -3.58 -17.42
CA THR A 292 16.22 -3.13 -18.82
C THR A 292 15.65 -4.23 -19.70
N VAL A 293 16.14 -5.46 -19.54
CA VAL A 293 15.65 -6.64 -20.29
C VAL A 293 14.17 -6.88 -20.00
N LEU A 294 13.77 -6.79 -18.73
CA LEU A 294 12.38 -6.96 -18.32
C LEU A 294 11.48 -5.87 -18.89
N LYS A 295 11.92 -4.61 -18.85
CA LYS A 295 11.14 -3.48 -19.38
C LYS A 295 10.86 -3.64 -20.88
N GLU A 296 11.85 -4.06 -21.66
CA GLU A 296 11.66 -4.31 -23.10
C GLU A 296 10.57 -5.35 -23.37
N GLN A 297 10.53 -6.43 -22.58
CA GLN A 297 9.46 -7.43 -22.72
C GLN A 297 8.09 -6.89 -22.27
N GLN A 298 8.05 -6.06 -21.22
CA GLN A 298 6.80 -5.45 -20.75
C GLN A 298 6.22 -4.46 -21.76
N ASP A 299 7.08 -3.71 -22.44
CA ASP A 299 6.71 -2.76 -23.50
C ASP A 299 6.23 -3.50 -24.75
N ALA A 300 6.75 -4.70 -25.01
CA ALA A 300 6.25 -5.64 -26.02
C ALA A 300 4.97 -6.39 -25.60
N GLY A 301 4.42 -6.13 -24.41
CA GLY A 301 3.19 -6.76 -23.92
C GLY A 301 3.35 -8.22 -23.53
N LYS A 302 4.58 -8.69 -23.27
CA LYS A 302 4.87 -10.07 -22.87
C LYS A 302 4.94 -10.21 -21.36
N THR A 303 4.47 -11.35 -20.85
CA THR A 303 4.73 -11.78 -19.47
C THR A 303 6.13 -12.38 -19.41
N ALA A 304 7.03 -11.74 -18.67
CA ALA A 304 8.42 -12.14 -18.59
C ALA A 304 9.03 -11.97 -17.19
N PHE A 305 10.03 -12.80 -16.90
CA PHE A 305 10.79 -12.81 -15.66
C PHE A 305 12.27 -12.90 -15.94
N VAL A 306 13.11 -12.37 -15.04
CA VAL A 306 14.52 -12.73 -14.99
C VAL A 306 14.74 -13.59 -13.76
N MET A 307 15.16 -14.84 -13.97
CA MET A 307 15.53 -15.76 -12.91
C MET A 307 17.03 -15.75 -12.71
N GLY A 308 17.48 -15.49 -11.48
CA GLY A 308 18.86 -15.71 -11.07
C GLY A 308 19.03 -17.01 -10.30
N THR A 309 20.19 -17.64 -10.45
CA THR A 309 20.53 -18.91 -9.76
C THR A 309 21.87 -18.80 -9.02
N ARG A 310 22.13 -19.74 -8.10
CA ARG A 310 23.40 -19.80 -7.35
C ARG A 310 24.63 -19.97 -8.24
N GLU A 311 24.47 -20.49 -9.45
CA GLU A 311 25.55 -20.64 -10.44
C GLU A 311 25.89 -19.32 -11.13
N THR A 312 25.38 -18.18 -10.63
CA THR A 312 25.56 -16.83 -11.19
C THR A 312 25.09 -16.70 -12.63
N ALA A 313 24.15 -17.56 -13.02
CA ALA A 313 23.48 -17.50 -14.31
C ALA A 313 22.17 -16.73 -14.17
N PHE A 314 21.89 -15.89 -15.16
CA PHE A 314 20.58 -15.28 -15.35
C PHE A 314 19.88 -15.92 -16.55
N TYR A 315 18.59 -16.17 -16.39
CA TYR A 315 17.71 -16.68 -17.43
C TYR A 315 16.56 -15.69 -17.61
N LEU A 316 16.32 -15.25 -18.83
CA LEU A 316 15.09 -14.59 -19.23
C LEU A 316 14.04 -15.67 -19.54
N LEU A 317 12.87 -15.54 -18.92
CA LEU A 317 11.74 -16.45 -19.08
C LEU A 317 10.61 -15.66 -19.71
N ILE A 318 10.20 -16.01 -20.92
CA ILE A 318 9.05 -15.40 -21.60
C ILE A 318 7.95 -16.46 -21.71
N LEU A 319 6.75 -16.16 -21.21
CA LEU A 319 5.64 -17.12 -21.26
C LEU A 319 5.22 -17.39 -22.71
N LYS A 320 5.24 -18.67 -23.13
CA LYS A 320 4.91 -19.10 -24.50
C LYS A 320 3.44 -18.91 -24.84
N ASP A 321 2.56 -19.31 -23.93
CA ASP A 321 1.12 -19.31 -24.14
C ASP A 321 0.37 -18.75 -22.91
N PRO A 322 -0.09 -17.49 -22.95
CA PRO A 322 -0.90 -16.90 -21.91
C PRO A 322 -2.22 -17.64 -21.65
N ALA A 323 -2.78 -18.37 -22.63
CA ALA A 323 -4.03 -19.11 -22.46
C ALA A 323 -3.90 -20.22 -21.40
N LYS A 324 -2.70 -20.78 -21.24
CA LYS A 324 -2.41 -21.81 -20.25
C LYS A 324 -2.72 -21.36 -18.82
N MET A 325 -2.52 -20.08 -18.53
CA MET A 325 -2.83 -19.52 -17.22
C MET A 325 -4.32 -19.57 -16.88
N CYS A 326 -5.18 -19.32 -17.86
CA CYS A 326 -6.62 -19.42 -17.66
C CYS A 326 -7.11 -20.87 -17.54
N GLU A 327 -6.44 -21.82 -18.20
CA GLU A 327 -6.71 -23.26 -17.98
C GLU A 327 -6.36 -23.70 -16.55
N LEU A 328 -5.22 -23.23 -16.03
CA LEU A 328 -4.74 -23.57 -14.69
C LEU A 328 -5.49 -22.83 -13.58
N SER A 329 -6.21 -21.76 -13.92
CA SER A 329 -6.91 -20.90 -12.96
C SER A 329 -8.38 -20.73 -13.35
N PRO A 330 -9.18 -21.80 -13.35
CA PRO A 330 -10.59 -21.74 -13.74
C PRO A 330 -11.35 -20.73 -12.88
N GLY A 331 -12.15 -19.88 -13.53
CA GLY A 331 -12.93 -18.82 -12.87
C GLY A 331 -12.19 -17.49 -12.70
N ARG A 332 -10.90 -17.40 -13.10
CA ARG A 332 -10.18 -16.13 -13.18
C ARG A 332 -10.40 -15.44 -14.52
N SER A 333 -10.40 -14.12 -14.50
CA SER A 333 -10.49 -13.26 -15.68
C SER A 333 -9.20 -13.31 -16.51
N ALA A 334 -9.31 -12.94 -17.80
CA ALA A 334 -8.14 -12.80 -18.67
C ALA A 334 -7.13 -11.77 -18.13
N ALA A 335 -7.63 -10.69 -17.50
CA ALA A 335 -6.80 -9.69 -16.84
C ALA A 335 -5.92 -10.32 -15.75
N TRP A 336 -6.52 -11.17 -14.90
CA TRP A 336 -5.78 -11.90 -13.87
C TRP A 336 -4.79 -12.90 -14.45
N CYS A 337 -5.18 -13.68 -15.47
CA CYS A 337 -4.30 -14.66 -16.12
C CYS A 337 -3.02 -14.03 -16.72
N SER A 338 -3.11 -12.75 -17.12
CA SER A 338 -2.00 -12.00 -17.73
C SER A 338 -1.04 -11.34 -16.71
N LEU A 339 -1.34 -11.41 -15.41
CA LEU A 339 -0.51 -10.80 -14.39
C LEU A 339 0.78 -11.59 -14.17
N ASP A 340 1.93 -10.94 -14.28
CA ASP A 340 3.24 -11.51 -13.96
C ASP A 340 3.25 -12.19 -12.57
N ALA A 341 2.67 -11.54 -11.56
CA ALA A 341 2.58 -12.11 -10.21
C ALA A 341 1.69 -13.37 -10.14
N ALA A 342 0.62 -13.44 -10.95
CA ALA A 342 -0.26 -14.60 -11.00
C ALA A 342 0.42 -15.77 -11.73
N VAL A 343 1.10 -15.49 -12.83
CA VAL A 343 1.90 -16.49 -13.57
C VAL A 343 2.99 -17.06 -12.68
N LEU A 344 3.74 -16.20 -11.99
CA LEU A 344 4.79 -16.65 -11.09
C LEU A 344 4.25 -17.49 -9.93
N GLN A 345 3.13 -17.09 -9.33
CA GLN A 345 2.53 -17.83 -8.22
C GLN A 345 1.95 -19.19 -8.66
N THR A 346 1.11 -19.21 -9.70
CA THR A 346 0.39 -20.43 -10.09
C THR A 346 1.28 -21.38 -10.87
N LEU A 347 1.95 -20.87 -11.90
CA LEU A 347 2.72 -21.74 -12.78
C LEU A 347 4.05 -22.11 -12.10
N ILE A 348 4.84 -21.14 -11.66
CA ILE A 348 6.18 -21.45 -11.17
C ILE A 348 6.13 -22.01 -9.74
N PHE A 349 5.48 -21.32 -8.80
CA PHE A 349 5.53 -21.74 -7.40
C PHE A 349 4.66 -22.96 -7.11
N GLN A 350 3.40 -22.95 -7.54
CA GLN A 350 2.49 -24.06 -7.25
C GLN A 350 2.74 -25.26 -8.18
N GLN A 351 2.73 -25.06 -9.50
CA GLN A 351 2.79 -26.16 -10.44
C GLN A 351 4.20 -26.75 -10.60
N LEU A 352 5.25 -25.93 -10.68
CA LEU A 352 6.61 -26.42 -10.94
C LEU A 352 7.42 -26.69 -9.66
N LEU A 353 7.31 -25.84 -8.65
CA LEU A 353 8.04 -25.99 -7.38
C LEU A 353 7.23 -26.70 -6.29
N GLY A 354 5.95 -27.01 -6.52
CA GLY A 354 5.11 -27.75 -5.57
C GLY A 354 4.80 -27.00 -4.26
N LEU A 355 4.93 -25.67 -4.25
CA LEU A 355 4.64 -24.86 -3.07
C LEU A 355 3.14 -24.71 -2.87
N THR A 356 2.68 -24.88 -1.63
CA THR A 356 1.26 -24.72 -1.30
C THR A 356 0.90 -23.25 -1.14
N GLN A 357 -0.37 -22.91 -1.32
CA GLN A 357 -0.85 -21.55 -1.08
C GLN A 357 -0.55 -21.09 0.36
N ASP A 358 -0.65 -22.00 1.33
CA ASP A 358 -0.35 -21.73 2.73
C ASP A 358 1.13 -21.44 2.98
N SER A 359 2.05 -22.21 2.37
CA SER A 359 3.49 -21.96 2.56
C SER A 359 3.94 -20.65 1.92
N ILE A 360 3.35 -20.28 0.78
CA ILE A 360 3.56 -18.97 0.12
C ILE A 360 3.04 -17.84 1.02
N ALA A 361 1.81 -17.96 1.55
CA ALA A 361 1.21 -16.94 2.40
C ALA A 361 1.97 -16.73 3.72
N LYS A 362 2.53 -17.81 4.28
CA LYS A 362 3.37 -17.78 5.49
C LYS A 362 4.83 -17.41 5.21
N GLN A 363 5.23 -17.25 3.95
CA GLN A 363 6.59 -16.93 3.54
C GLN A 363 7.63 -17.96 4.01
N GLU A 364 7.24 -19.25 4.05
CA GLU A 364 8.12 -20.33 4.55
C GLU A 364 9.31 -20.59 3.61
N ASN A 365 9.07 -20.47 2.29
CA ASN A 365 10.06 -20.73 1.24
C ASN A 365 10.33 -19.52 0.33
N ILE A 366 9.58 -18.44 0.51
CA ILE A 366 9.64 -17.27 -0.36
C ILE A 366 9.67 -16.02 0.51
N THR A 367 10.71 -15.22 0.31
CA THR A 367 10.81 -13.85 0.83
C THR A 367 10.71 -12.85 -0.32
N TYR A 368 10.44 -11.59 0.02
CA TYR A 368 10.12 -10.56 -0.97
C TYR A 368 10.98 -9.33 -0.74
N THR A 369 11.50 -8.74 -1.81
CA THR A 369 12.23 -7.45 -1.77
C THR A 369 11.75 -6.53 -2.88
N ARG A 370 11.96 -5.21 -2.75
CA ARG A 370 11.70 -4.21 -3.82
C ARG A 370 12.98 -3.82 -4.55
N ASP A 371 14.12 -4.28 -4.05
CA ASP A 371 15.43 -3.92 -4.50
C ASP A 371 16.02 -5.07 -5.32
N THR A 372 16.35 -4.77 -6.59
CA THR A 372 16.93 -5.70 -7.54
C THR A 372 18.28 -6.22 -7.08
N GLU A 373 19.15 -5.35 -6.55
CA GLU A 373 20.49 -5.73 -6.09
C GLU A 373 20.39 -6.61 -4.84
N ALA A 374 19.55 -6.23 -3.87
CA ALA A 374 19.32 -7.04 -2.68
C ALA A 374 18.73 -8.43 -3.01
N ALA A 375 17.88 -8.52 -4.04
CA ALA A 375 17.40 -9.80 -4.54
C ALA A 375 18.57 -10.65 -5.04
N ILE A 376 19.39 -10.11 -5.95
CA ILE A 376 20.53 -10.82 -6.53
C ILE A 376 21.55 -11.22 -5.45
N ASP A 377 21.86 -10.33 -4.52
CA ASP A 377 22.79 -10.57 -3.40
C ASP A 377 22.33 -11.72 -2.49
N ALA A 378 21.03 -12.02 -2.45
CA ALA A 378 20.51 -13.14 -1.67
C ALA A 378 20.96 -14.50 -2.22
N LEU A 379 21.31 -14.60 -3.52
CA LEU A 379 21.86 -15.82 -4.14
C LEU A 379 23.21 -16.22 -3.53
N SER A 380 24.00 -15.25 -3.10
CA SER A 380 25.28 -15.46 -2.41
C SER A 380 25.11 -15.86 -0.94
N LYS A 381 23.86 -15.89 -0.44
CA LYS A 381 23.51 -16.20 0.96
C LYS A 381 22.71 -17.50 1.01
N ASN A 382 21.41 -17.40 1.26
CA ASN A 382 20.51 -18.54 1.48
C ASN A 382 19.59 -18.81 0.28
N ALA A 383 19.45 -17.89 -0.68
CA ALA A 383 18.53 -18.07 -1.80
C ALA A 383 19.01 -19.16 -2.76
N GLN A 384 18.08 -19.98 -3.24
CA GLN A 384 18.31 -20.97 -4.30
C GLN A 384 17.99 -20.38 -5.67
N LEU A 385 16.92 -19.58 -5.75
CA LEU A 385 16.50 -18.86 -6.94
C LEU A 385 16.04 -17.46 -6.56
N VAL A 386 16.14 -16.53 -7.51
CA VAL A 386 15.49 -15.22 -7.40
C VAL A 386 14.73 -14.97 -8.68
N PHE A 387 13.53 -14.39 -8.55
CA PHE A 387 12.73 -13.95 -9.69
C PHE A 387 12.57 -12.44 -9.61
N LEU A 388 13.09 -11.78 -10.63
CA LEU A 388 12.90 -10.36 -10.88
C LEU A 388 11.67 -10.19 -11.79
N LEU A 389 10.89 -9.16 -11.49
CA LEU A 389 9.57 -8.92 -12.08
C LEU A 389 9.52 -7.47 -12.54
N ASN A 390 8.70 -7.21 -13.55
CA ASN A 390 8.29 -5.84 -13.84
C ASN A 390 7.32 -5.33 -12.77
N PRO A 391 7.22 -4.01 -12.59
CA PRO A 391 6.16 -3.41 -11.79
C PRO A 391 4.78 -3.65 -12.43
N THR A 392 3.79 -3.97 -11.61
CA THR A 392 2.39 -4.03 -12.05
C THR A 392 1.92 -2.66 -12.53
N LYS A 393 1.31 -2.59 -13.73
CA LYS A 393 0.77 -1.34 -14.28
C LYS A 393 -0.57 -0.98 -13.62
N ILE A 394 -0.86 0.32 -13.47
CA ILE A 394 -2.17 0.80 -12.98
C ILE A 394 -3.33 0.22 -13.80
N SER A 395 -3.19 0.16 -15.13
CA SER A 395 -4.19 -0.42 -16.02
C SER A 395 -4.46 -1.90 -15.73
N GLN A 396 -3.45 -2.68 -15.34
CA GLN A 396 -3.62 -4.08 -14.94
C GLN A 396 -4.38 -4.19 -13.62
N ILE A 397 -4.07 -3.34 -12.63
CA ILE A 397 -4.80 -3.28 -11.35
C ILE A 397 -6.28 -2.97 -11.60
N MET A 398 -6.56 -1.94 -12.40
CA MET A 398 -7.93 -1.56 -12.74
C MET A 398 -8.68 -2.68 -13.46
N ALA A 399 -8.06 -3.33 -14.45
CA ALA A 399 -8.69 -4.42 -15.19
C ALA A 399 -9.04 -5.62 -14.30
N VAL A 400 -8.18 -5.95 -13.34
CA VAL A 400 -8.40 -7.03 -12.38
C VAL A 400 -9.54 -6.67 -11.42
N ALA A 401 -9.50 -5.46 -10.85
CA ALA A 401 -10.50 -4.98 -9.92
C ALA A 401 -11.89 -4.87 -10.58
N ALA A 402 -11.96 -4.35 -11.81
CA ALA A 402 -13.19 -4.25 -12.59
C ALA A 402 -13.79 -5.63 -12.94
N SER A 403 -12.96 -6.67 -13.05
CA SER A 403 -13.40 -8.05 -13.26
C SER A 403 -13.87 -8.73 -11.97
N GLY A 404 -13.78 -8.07 -10.82
CA GLY A 404 -14.09 -8.64 -9.50
C GLY A 404 -13.03 -9.62 -8.98
N ASP A 405 -11.90 -9.74 -9.67
CA ASP A 405 -10.80 -10.60 -9.27
C ASP A 405 -9.93 -9.95 -8.20
N LYS A 406 -9.14 -10.79 -7.51
CA LYS A 406 -8.13 -10.35 -6.55
C LYS A 406 -6.76 -10.83 -6.98
N MET A 407 -5.82 -9.91 -6.98
CA MET A 407 -4.43 -10.18 -7.27
C MET A 407 -3.80 -11.06 -6.18
N PRO A 408 -2.77 -11.85 -6.54
CA PRO A 408 -1.93 -12.53 -5.56
C PRO A 408 -1.35 -11.57 -4.51
N GLN A 409 -1.02 -12.10 -3.33
CA GLN A 409 -0.41 -11.28 -2.27
C GLN A 409 0.91 -10.67 -2.75
N LYS A 410 1.18 -9.43 -2.31
CA LYS A 410 2.41 -8.71 -2.65
C LYS A 410 2.59 -8.56 -4.18
N SER A 411 1.50 -8.34 -4.90
CA SER A 411 1.55 -8.01 -6.35
C SER A 411 1.84 -6.54 -6.63
N THR A 412 1.53 -5.66 -5.68
CA THR A 412 1.65 -4.20 -5.84
C THR A 412 2.37 -3.59 -4.65
N TYR A 413 3.29 -2.68 -4.92
CA TYR A 413 3.91 -1.85 -3.89
C TYR A 413 3.92 -0.40 -4.35
N PHE A 414 2.91 0.36 -3.93
CA PHE A 414 2.85 1.79 -4.18
C PHE A 414 3.91 2.49 -3.35
N TYR A 415 4.77 3.26 -4.02
CA TYR A 415 5.89 3.96 -3.41
C TYR A 415 5.78 5.48 -3.66
N PRO A 416 6.10 6.30 -2.64
CA PRO A 416 6.30 5.89 -1.26
C PRO A 416 5.03 5.44 -0.58
N LYS A 417 5.15 4.88 0.63
CA LYS A 417 4.00 4.63 1.49
C LYS A 417 3.47 5.95 2.06
N LEU A 418 2.23 5.95 2.56
CA LEU A 418 1.65 7.11 3.23
C LEU A 418 2.09 7.13 4.70
N LEU A 419 2.54 8.29 5.20
CA LEU A 419 2.81 8.44 6.62
C LEU A 419 1.52 8.39 7.44
N THR A 420 1.63 7.82 8.64
CA THR A 420 0.61 7.83 9.68
C THR A 420 0.82 9.04 10.59
N GLY A 421 -0.27 9.62 11.11
CA GLY A 421 -0.22 10.76 12.05
C GLY A 421 -0.29 12.15 11.41
N LEU A 422 -0.35 12.22 10.08
CA LEU A 422 -0.51 13.48 9.34
C LEU A 422 -1.90 14.11 9.54
N VAL A 423 -2.95 13.29 9.42
CA VAL A 423 -4.35 13.66 9.68
C VAL A 423 -5.05 12.46 10.31
N ILE A 424 -5.80 12.68 11.38
CA ILE A 424 -6.54 11.65 12.11
C ILE A 424 -8.04 11.87 11.93
N ASN A 425 -8.77 10.77 11.70
CA ASN A 425 -10.22 10.77 11.60
C ASN A 425 -10.87 10.35 12.93
N ASP A 426 -11.54 11.28 13.60
CA ASP A 426 -12.27 10.98 14.84
C ASP A 426 -13.71 10.51 14.58
N LEU A 427 -14.07 9.34 15.09
CA LEU A 427 -15.37 8.70 14.88
C LEU A 427 -16.44 9.18 15.86
N ASN A 428 -16.05 9.96 16.88
CA ASN A 428 -16.95 10.56 17.86
C ASN A 428 -17.62 11.86 17.37
N SER A 429 -17.20 12.40 16.22
CA SER A 429 -17.46 13.77 15.77
C SER A 429 -18.61 13.97 14.79
#